data_AF-A0A2V4D827-F1
#
_entry.id   AF-A0A2V4D827-F1
#
_cell.length_a   1.000
_cell.length_b   1.000
_cell.length_c   1.000
_cell.angle_alpha   90.00
_cell.angle_beta   90.00
_cell.angle_gamma   90.00
#
_symmetry.space_group_name_H-M   'P 1'
#
loop_
_entity.id
_entity.type
_entity.pdbx_description
1 polymer ?
#
loop_
_entity_poly.entity_id
_entity_poly.type
_entity_poly.pdbx_seq_one_letter_code
_entity_poly.pdbx_strand_id
1 'polypeptide(L)'
;GYLIRLKTLVITDRRIQTSIKQVIRAISKDIILGFAAKSTFAKLQKGMLGSELEEALKEALKPISRVRSAVVRKSQLMQEGVVVEDGPTLDEVHQEEQRTSAEAKARKAAALEAAMSEEDEEAGEDEDGKAGDESEEVDILTAAEALESTEKGAAEETPEETPDEAAEEPVAEETTDSAADEDLTSLTVAELKTRLKSAGKPVSGKKDELIARLQE
;
A
#
# COMPACT_ATOMS: atom_id res chain seq x y z
N GLY A 1 -5.36 -5.46 -17.64
CA GLY A 1 -5.65 -4.38 -16.67
C GLY A 1 -5.83 -3.05 -17.38
N TYR A 2 -6.53 -2.09 -16.79
CA TYR A 2 -6.79 -0.76 -17.38
C TYR A 2 -5.62 0.20 -17.11
N LEU A 3 -5.16 0.94 -18.11
CA LEU A 3 -4.20 2.04 -17.94
C LEU A 3 -4.94 3.37 -17.94
N ILE A 4 -4.91 4.09 -16.80
CA ILE A 4 -5.68 5.33 -16.61
C ILE A 4 -4.74 6.48 -16.28
N ARG A 5 -4.98 7.63 -16.90
CA ARG A 5 -4.33 8.90 -16.57
C ARG A 5 -5.31 9.79 -15.81
N LEU A 6 -4.99 10.08 -14.55
CA LEU A 6 -5.77 10.97 -13.69
C LEU A 6 -5.08 12.33 -13.56
N LYS A 7 -5.84 13.41 -13.75
CA LYS A 7 -5.41 14.79 -13.53
C LYS A 7 -6.18 15.37 -12.36
N THR A 8 -5.49 15.58 -11.24
CA THR A 8 -6.06 16.22 -10.06
C THR A 8 -5.85 17.72 -10.06
N LEU A 9 -6.79 18.43 -9.44
CA LEU A 9 -6.74 19.86 -9.21
C LEU A 9 -6.90 20.10 -7.71
N VAL A 10 -5.88 20.71 -7.11
CA VAL A 10 -5.87 21.09 -5.70
C VAL A 10 -5.83 22.61 -5.61
N ILE A 11 -6.80 23.21 -4.92
CA ILE A 11 -6.89 24.64 -4.66
C ILE A 11 -6.56 24.88 -3.19
N THR A 12 -5.55 25.70 -2.92
CA THR A 12 -5.22 26.17 -1.57
C THR A 12 -5.83 27.54 -1.32
N ASP A 13 -6.16 27.86 -0.06
CA ASP A 13 -6.75 29.15 0.29
C ASP A 13 -5.76 30.32 0.16
N ARG A 14 -4.47 30.04 0.39
CA ARG A 14 -3.38 31.03 0.32
C ARG A 14 -2.35 30.62 -0.71
N ARG A 15 -1.55 31.61 -1.12
CA ARG A 15 -0.36 31.37 -1.95
C ARG A 15 0.62 30.50 -1.17
N ILE A 16 1.00 29.37 -1.77
CA ILE A 16 2.01 28.45 -1.25
C ILE A 16 3.33 28.54 -2.05
N GLN A 17 4.43 28.21 -1.39
CA GLN A 17 5.77 28.14 -2.00
C GLN A 17 5.88 26.96 -2.99
N THR A 18 6.86 27.03 -3.89
CA THR A 18 7.07 26.04 -4.95
C THR A 18 7.48 24.67 -4.42
N SER A 19 8.28 24.62 -3.36
CA SER A 19 8.65 23.39 -2.64
C SER A 19 7.42 22.65 -2.13
N ILE A 20 6.53 23.36 -1.42
CA ILE A 20 5.28 22.81 -0.90
C ILE A 20 4.38 22.29 -2.04
N LYS A 21 4.32 22.99 -3.18
CA LYS A 21 3.59 22.50 -4.37
C LYS A 21 4.12 21.16 -4.88
N GLN A 22 5.43 20.91 -4.80
CA GLN A 22 6.01 19.63 -5.21
C GLN A 22 5.64 18.52 -4.24
N VAL A 23 5.70 18.79 -2.93
CA VAL A 23 5.30 17.84 -1.88
C VAL A 23 3.83 17.46 -2.02
N ILE A 24 2.93 18.44 -2.22
CA ILE A 24 1.49 18.17 -2.45
C ILE A 24 1.28 17.27 -3.67
N ARG A 25 2.03 17.48 -4.75
CA ARG A 25 1.91 16.66 -5.97
C ARG A 25 2.41 15.23 -5.76
N ALA A 26 3.50 15.05 -5.01
CA ALA A 26 4.04 13.72 -4.70
C ALA A 26 3.03 12.92 -3.87
N ILE A 27 2.56 13.49 -2.76
CA ILE A 27 1.61 12.84 -1.85
C ILE A 27 0.28 12.54 -2.57
N SER A 28 -0.23 13.49 -3.35
CA SER A 28 -1.46 13.25 -4.12
C SER A 28 -1.29 12.10 -5.11
N LYS A 29 -0.13 11.98 -5.76
CA LYS A 29 0.18 10.89 -6.68
C LYS A 29 0.20 9.55 -5.93
N ASP A 30 0.86 9.51 -4.78
CA ASP A 30 1.03 8.27 -4.00
C ASP A 30 -0.30 7.77 -3.44
N ILE A 31 -1.18 8.66 -2.98
CA ILE A 31 -2.53 8.31 -2.52
C ILE A 31 -3.37 7.74 -3.66
N ILE A 32 -3.36 8.40 -4.82
CA ILE A 32 -4.14 7.96 -5.98
C ILE A 32 -3.63 6.61 -6.48
N LEU A 33 -2.30 6.44 -6.52
CA LEU A 33 -1.68 5.18 -6.94
C LEU A 33 -1.97 4.06 -5.92
N GLY A 34 -1.91 4.37 -4.62
CA GLY A 34 -2.26 3.44 -3.55
C GLY A 34 -3.74 3.05 -3.57
N PHE A 35 -4.65 3.99 -3.86
CA PHE A 35 -6.08 3.70 -4.00
C PHE A 35 -6.34 2.84 -5.25
N ALA A 36 -5.73 3.19 -6.39
CA ALA A 36 -5.88 2.45 -7.64
C ALA A 36 -5.26 1.04 -7.58
N ALA A 37 -4.21 0.83 -6.78
CA ALA A 37 -3.61 -0.50 -6.58
C ALA A 37 -4.52 -1.43 -5.75
N LYS A 38 -5.31 -0.88 -4.83
CA LYS A 38 -6.20 -1.65 -3.94
C LYS A 38 -7.60 -1.87 -4.52
N SER A 39 -8.02 -1.05 -5.48
CA SER A 39 -9.40 -1.03 -5.98
C SER A 39 -9.51 -1.58 -7.40
N THR A 40 -10.61 -2.26 -7.68
CA THR A 40 -10.99 -2.62 -9.06
C THR A 40 -11.44 -1.37 -9.81
N PHE A 41 -11.43 -1.42 -11.15
CA PHE A 41 -11.81 -0.26 -11.97
C PHE A 41 -13.22 0.27 -11.66
N ALA A 42 -14.18 -0.61 -11.36
CA ALA A 42 -15.53 -0.21 -10.97
C ALA A 42 -15.55 0.51 -9.60
N LYS A 43 -14.80 0.02 -8.62
CA LYS A 43 -14.67 0.68 -7.31
C LYS A 43 -13.94 2.01 -7.42
N LEU A 44 -12.91 2.09 -8.28
CA LEU A 44 -12.21 3.33 -8.60
C LEU A 44 -13.16 4.36 -9.24
N GLN A 45 -14.00 3.96 -10.19
CA GLN A 45 -15.00 4.84 -10.80
C GLN A 45 -16.03 5.33 -9.77
N LYS A 46 -16.55 4.43 -8.92
CA LYS A 46 -17.48 4.79 -7.83
C LYS A 46 -16.82 5.78 -6.87
N GLY A 47 -15.59 5.52 -6.43
CA GLY A 47 -14.84 6.40 -5.53
C GLY A 47 -14.41 7.74 -6.17
N MET A 48 -14.29 7.80 -7.50
CA MET A 48 -14.01 9.03 -8.25
C MET A 48 -15.25 9.90 -8.47
N LEU A 49 -16.42 9.28 -8.65
CA LEU A 49 -17.70 9.98 -8.78
C LEU A 49 -18.25 10.40 -7.41
N GLY A 50 -17.95 9.61 -6.38
CA GLY A 50 -18.19 9.95 -4.98
C GLY A 50 -17.13 10.91 -4.42
N SER A 51 -17.28 11.27 -3.15
CA SER A 51 -16.35 12.15 -2.44
C SER A 51 -15.19 11.40 -1.76
N GLU A 52 -15.17 10.07 -1.77
CA GLU A 52 -14.18 9.27 -1.02
C GLU A 52 -12.73 9.62 -1.37
N LEU A 53 -12.40 9.68 -2.66
CA LEU A 53 -11.04 9.98 -3.12
C LEU A 53 -10.69 11.46 -2.84
N GLU A 54 -11.66 12.35 -2.89
CA GLU A 54 -11.49 13.78 -2.60
C GLU A 54 -11.26 14.04 -1.11
N GLU A 55 -12.01 13.36 -0.24
CA GLU A 55 -11.89 13.44 1.21
C GLU A 55 -10.57 12.84 1.68
N ALA A 56 -10.16 11.68 1.13
CA ALA A 56 -8.86 11.08 1.42
C ALA A 56 -7.69 12.01 1.03
N LEU A 57 -7.76 12.64 -0.15
CA LEU A 57 -6.79 13.66 -0.55
C LEU A 57 -6.82 14.87 0.38
N LYS A 58 -8.01 15.34 0.78
CA LYS A 58 -8.14 16.50 1.66
C LYS A 58 -7.53 16.22 3.04
N GLU A 59 -7.79 15.04 3.62
CA GLU A 59 -7.27 14.65 4.92
C GLU A 59 -5.74 14.59 4.92
N ALA A 60 -5.15 13.92 3.92
CA ALA A 60 -3.70 13.81 3.82
C ALA A 60 -2.99 15.15 3.57
N LEU A 61 -3.68 16.12 2.97
CA LEU A 61 -3.10 17.43 2.65
C LEU A 61 -3.29 18.47 3.77
N LYS A 62 -4.22 18.27 4.71
CA LYS A 62 -4.47 19.18 5.85
C LYS A 62 -3.21 19.54 6.65
N PRO A 63 -2.30 18.61 6.99
CA PRO A 63 -1.11 18.92 7.79
C PRO A 63 -0.12 19.86 7.08
N ILE A 64 -0.11 19.84 5.74
CA ILE A 64 0.87 20.57 4.93
C ILE A 64 0.37 21.97 4.62
N SER A 65 -0.90 22.09 4.23
CA SER A 65 -1.48 23.37 3.86
C SER A 65 -3.00 23.35 3.98
N ARG A 66 -3.59 24.52 4.19
CA ARG A 66 -5.04 24.69 4.16
C ARG A 66 -5.56 24.57 2.71
N VAL A 67 -6.13 23.41 2.40
CA VAL A 67 -6.71 23.09 1.09
C VAL A 67 -8.21 23.43 1.07
N ARG A 68 -8.64 24.20 0.06
CA ARG A 68 -10.04 24.56 -0.17
C ARG A 68 -10.80 23.39 -0.80
N SER A 69 -10.24 22.84 -1.87
CA SER A 69 -10.81 21.70 -2.60
C SER A 69 -9.70 20.87 -3.27
N ALA A 70 -9.84 19.55 -3.25
CA ALA A 70 -8.99 18.60 -3.97
C ALA A 70 -9.91 17.69 -4.78
N VAL A 71 -9.87 17.80 -6.11
CA VAL A 71 -10.86 17.21 -7.02
C VAL A 71 -10.14 16.50 -8.17
N VAL A 72 -10.68 15.39 -8.66
CA VAL A 72 -10.17 14.77 -9.89
C VAL A 72 -10.80 15.47 -11.10
N ARG A 73 -10.03 16.33 -11.77
CA ARG A 73 -10.54 17.16 -12.88
C ARG A 73 -10.77 16.36 -14.17
N LYS A 74 -9.91 15.40 -14.46
CA LYS A 74 -10.01 14.59 -15.69
C LYS A 74 -9.46 13.19 -15.49
N SER A 75 -10.24 12.18 -15.82
CA SER A 75 -9.78 10.81 -16.08
C SER A 75 -9.68 10.59 -17.58
N GLN A 76 -8.61 9.91 -18.02
CA GLN A 76 -8.47 9.43 -19.40
C GLN A 76 -8.09 7.96 -19.34
N LEU A 77 -8.90 7.10 -19.96
CA LEU A 77 -8.51 5.72 -20.22
C LEU A 77 -7.54 5.72 -21.40
N MET A 78 -6.33 5.18 -21.21
CA MET A 78 -5.29 5.10 -22.24
C MET A 78 -5.28 3.73 -22.91
N GLN A 79 -5.49 2.68 -22.13
CA GLN A 79 -5.57 1.32 -22.61
C GLN A 79 -6.67 0.60 -21.83
N GLU A 80 -7.59 -0.02 -22.55
CA GLU A 80 -8.57 -0.92 -21.96
C GLU A 80 -7.91 -2.25 -21.58
N GLY A 81 -8.36 -2.84 -20.49
CA GLY A 81 -7.87 -4.16 -20.11
C GLY A 81 -8.37 -5.21 -21.10
N VAL A 82 -7.50 -6.15 -21.47
CA VAL A 82 -7.94 -7.41 -22.06
C VAL A 82 -8.87 -8.07 -21.05
N VAL A 83 -10.15 -8.18 -21.38
CA VAL A 83 -11.13 -8.92 -20.59
C VAL A 83 -10.82 -10.39 -20.83
N VAL A 84 -10.17 -11.02 -19.85
CA VAL A 84 -10.10 -12.47 -19.81
C VAL A 84 -11.46 -12.91 -19.29
N GLU A 85 -12.26 -13.56 -20.14
CA GLU A 85 -13.63 -14.00 -19.82
C GLU A 85 -13.70 -15.07 -18.71
N ASP A 86 -12.55 -15.50 -18.20
CA ASP A 86 -12.38 -16.56 -17.19
C ASP A 86 -12.54 -16.05 -15.73
N GLY A 87 -13.41 -15.05 -15.52
CA GLY A 87 -13.69 -14.47 -14.21
C GLY A 87 -15.20 -14.35 -13.95
N PRO A 88 -15.65 -14.48 -12.69
CA PRO A 88 -17.07 -14.42 -12.34
C PRO A 88 -17.71 -13.13 -12.83
N THR A 89 -18.92 -13.26 -13.36
CA THR A 89 -19.62 -12.16 -14.02
C THR A 89 -19.98 -11.04 -13.02
N LEU A 90 -20.19 -9.82 -13.51
CA LEU A 90 -20.60 -8.67 -12.67
C LEU A 90 -21.88 -8.96 -11.87
N ASP A 91 -22.75 -9.82 -12.40
CA ASP A 91 -23.98 -10.25 -11.73
C ASP A 91 -23.72 -11.24 -10.59
N GLU A 92 -22.67 -12.06 -10.68
CA GLU A 92 -22.25 -12.97 -9.60
C GLU A 92 -21.63 -12.19 -8.43
N VAL A 93 -20.81 -11.17 -8.72
CA VAL A 93 -20.20 -10.32 -7.67
C VAL A 93 -21.25 -9.50 -6.92
N HIS A 94 -22.27 -8.96 -7.62
CA HIS A 94 -23.36 -8.27 -6.94
C HIS A 94 -24.24 -9.22 -6.11
N GLN A 95 -24.40 -10.46 -6.53
CA GLN A 95 -25.09 -11.48 -5.74
C GLN A 95 -24.29 -11.87 -4.50
N GLU A 96 -22.97 -12.01 -4.60
CA GLU A 96 -22.08 -12.27 -3.46
C GLU A 96 -22.01 -11.09 -2.49
N GLU A 97 -21.92 -9.84 -2.97
CA GLU A 97 -21.98 -8.64 -2.11
C GLU A 97 -23.35 -8.52 -1.40
N GLN A 98 -24.45 -8.87 -2.08
CA GLN A 98 -25.77 -8.92 -1.46
C GLN A 98 -25.90 -10.04 -0.43
N ARG A 99 -25.41 -11.25 -0.74
CA ARG A 99 -25.41 -12.41 0.18
C ARG A 99 -24.57 -12.16 1.41
N THR A 100 -23.34 -11.69 1.25
CA THR A 100 -22.45 -11.36 2.38
C THR A 100 -23.00 -10.21 3.23
N SER A 101 -23.65 -9.21 2.63
CA SER A 101 -24.32 -8.15 3.39
C SER A 101 -25.59 -8.63 4.12
N ALA A 102 -26.30 -9.62 3.57
CA ALA A 102 -27.47 -10.24 4.19
C ALA A 102 -27.05 -11.20 5.31
N GLU A 103 -25.98 -11.96 5.13
CA GLU A 103 -25.38 -12.84 6.13
C GLU A 103 -24.77 -12.03 7.29
N ALA A 104 -24.11 -10.92 7.02
CA ALA A 104 -23.63 -10.02 8.06
C ALA A 104 -24.78 -9.36 8.84
N LYS A 105 -25.91 -9.05 8.17
CA LYS A 105 -27.12 -8.55 8.83
C LYS A 105 -27.83 -9.64 9.62
N ALA A 106 -27.90 -10.86 9.12
CA ALA A 106 -28.48 -12.00 9.81
C ALA A 106 -27.65 -12.42 11.03
N ARG A 107 -26.32 -12.41 10.91
CA ARG A 107 -25.41 -12.66 12.04
C ARG A 107 -25.47 -11.54 13.08
N LYS A 108 -25.64 -10.29 12.65
CA LYS A 108 -25.85 -9.15 13.56
C LYS A 108 -27.22 -9.18 14.21
N ALA A 109 -28.27 -9.63 13.52
CA ALA A 109 -29.61 -9.80 14.07
C ALA A 109 -29.66 -10.98 15.06
N ALA A 110 -29.06 -12.11 14.71
CA ALA A 110 -28.99 -13.28 15.60
C ALA A 110 -28.15 -13.01 16.86
N ALA A 111 -27.07 -12.23 16.76
CA ALA A 111 -26.31 -11.81 17.94
C ALA A 111 -27.12 -10.83 18.83
N LEU A 112 -27.99 -10.01 18.24
CA LEU A 112 -28.84 -9.06 18.97
C LEU A 112 -30.05 -9.76 19.60
N GLU A 113 -30.57 -10.82 18.97
CA GLU A 113 -31.64 -11.65 19.50
C GLU A 113 -31.15 -12.64 20.56
N ALA A 114 -29.92 -13.15 20.44
CA ALA A 114 -29.28 -13.88 21.54
C ALA A 114 -29.03 -12.98 22.76
N ALA A 115 -28.58 -11.74 22.55
CA ALA A 115 -28.40 -10.77 23.62
C ALA A 115 -29.72 -10.28 24.25
N MET A 116 -30.83 -10.24 23.49
CA MET A 116 -32.16 -9.90 24.04
C MET A 116 -32.89 -11.10 24.66
N SER A 117 -32.59 -12.33 24.25
CA SER A 117 -33.19 -13.53 24.84
C SER A 117 -32.53 -13.97 26.15
N GLU A 118 -31.28 -13.55 26.41
CA GLU A 118 -30.64 -13.65 27.74
C GLU A 118 -31.16 -12.57 28.72
N GLU A 119 -31.89 -11.55 28.25
CA GLU A 119 -32.48 -10.50 29.09
C GLU A 119 -33.98 -10.75 29.42
N ASP A 120 -34.64 -11.71 28.75
CA ASP A 120 -36.08 -12.01 28.92
C ASP A 120 -36.36 -13.34 29.66
N GLU A 121 -35.34 -14.08 30.10
CA GLU A 121 -35.53 -15.25 31.00
C GLU A 121 -35.57 -14.89 32.49
N GLU A 122 -35.27 -13.65 32.88
CA GLU A 122 -35.37 -13.19 34.28
C GLU A 122 -36.57 -12.25 34.50
N ALA A 123 -37.74 -12.65 34.00
CA ALA A 123 -39.00 -11.93 34.23
C ALA A 123 -40.18 -12.89 34.45
N GLY A 124 -40.08 -13.77 35.44
CA GLY A 124 -41.27 -14.46 35.97
C GLY A 124 -41.03 -15.61 36.93
N GLU A 125 -40.82 -15.33 38.22
CA GLU A 125 -41.48 -16.00 39.38
C GLU A 125 -41.09 -15.30 40.72
N ASP A 126 -41.96 -14.35 41.11
CA ASP A 126 -42.44 -13.94 42.45
C ASP A 126 -41.52 -13.54 43.66
N GLU A 127 -41.81 -12.31 44.12
CA GLU A 127 -41.94 -11.81 45.51
C GLU A 127 -40.71 -11.33 46.34
N ASP A 128 -40.57 -9.99 46.38
CA ASP A 128 -40.11 -9.10 47.47
C ASP A 128 -38.90 -9.46 48.35
N GLY A 129 -37.78 -8.73 48.17
CA GLY A 129 -36.67 -8.76 49.14
C GLY A 129 -35.38 -7.94 48.89
N LYS A 130 -35.46 -6.60 48.82
CA LYS A 130 -34.45 -5.64 49.34
C LYS A 130 -32.96 -5.67 48.86
N ALA A 131 -32.65 -4.66 48.02
CA ALA A 131 -31.48 -3.74 48.03
C ALA A 131 -30.11 -4.10 47.40
N GLY A 132 -29.71 -3.26 46.42
CA GLY A 132 -28.33 -2.89 46.01
C GLY A 132 -27.54 -3.99 45.29
N ASP A 133 -26.54 -3.78 44.44
CA ASP A 133 -25.84 -2.64 43.84
C ASP A 133 -24.72 -3.28 42.98
N GLU A 134 -24.35 -2.67 41.86
CA GLU A 134 -23.07 -2.83 41.12
C GLU A 134 -22.47 -4.23 40.85
N SER A 135 -22.41 -4.65 39.57
CA SER A 135 -21.17 -5.17 38.94
C SER A 135 -21.35 -5.46 37.44
N GLU A 136 -21.41 -4.39 36.64
CA GLU A 136 -20.71 -4.38 35.35
C GLU A 136 -19.20 -4.40 35.63
N GLU A 137 -18.38 -4.83 34.66
CA GLU A 137 -16.90 -4.83 34.66
C GLU A 137 -16.14 -6.13 35.03
N VAL A 138 -16.48 -7.27 34.42
CA VAL A 138 -15.47 -8.35 34.27
C VAL A 138 -15.64 -9.08 32.93
N ASP A 139 -15.38 -8.45 31.77
CA ASP A 139 -15.14 -9.19 30.50
C ASP A 139 -14.57 -8.36 29.33
N ILE A 140 -13.72 -7.36 29.62
CA ILE A 140 -12.99 -6.59 28.57
C ILE A 140 -11.52 -7.00 28.47
N LEU A 141 -10.97 -7.64 29.51
CA LEU A 141 -9.56 -8.04 29.58
C LEU A 141 -9.29 -9.37 28.86
N THR A 142 -10.26 -10.29 28.86
CA THR A 142 -10.16 -11.62 28.22
C THR A 142 -10.15 -11.54 26.68
N ALA A 143 -10.69 -10.46 26.11
CA ALA A 143 -10.71 -10.22 24.66
C ALA A 143 -9.39 -9.63 24.10
N ALA A 144 -8.58 -8.98 24.94
CA ALA A 144 -7.30 -8.40 24.51
C ALA A 144 -6.17 -9.44 24.46
N GLU A 145 -6.17 -10.44 25.35
CA GLU A 145 -5.10 -11.43 25.48
C GLU A 145 -5.07 -12.46 24.33
N ALA A 146 -6.20 -12.64 23.63
CA ALA A 146 -6.30 -13.50 22.45
C ALA A 146 -5.72 -12.88 21.16
N LEU A 147 -5.55 -11.56 21.11
CA LEU A 147 -4.98 -10.85 19.95
C LEU A 147 -3.44 -10.68 20.04
N GLU A 148 -2.86 -10.76 21.23
CA GLU A 148 -1.42 -10.53 21.44
C GLU A 148 -0.56 -11.80 21.22
N SER A 149 -1.17 -12.98 21.23
CA SER A 149 -0.46 -14.26 21.04
C SER A 149 -0.12 -14.60 19.58
N THR A 150 -0.56 -13.81 18.60
CA THR A 150 -0.29 -14.05 17.16
C THR A 150 0.79 -13.19 16.54
N GLU A 151 1.33 -12.16 17.21
CA GLU A 151 2.32 -11.25 16.61
C GLU A 151 3.78 -11.48 17.07
N LYS A 152 4.04 -12.38 18.02
CA LYS A 152 5.39 -12.55 18.61
C LYS A 152 6.10 -13.82 18.18
N GLY A 153 6.28 -13.98 16.87
CA GLY A 153 6.93 -15.16 16.28
C GLY A 153 7.66 -14.87 14.98
N ALA A 154 8.48 -13.82 14.89
CA ALA A 154 9.51 -13.67 13.85
C ALA A 154 10.45 -12.47 14.15
N ALA A 155 11.22 -12.57 15.22
CA ALA A 155 12.53 -11.93 15.35
C ALA A 155 13.41 -13.07 15.87
N GLU A 156 14.43 -13.53 15.15
CA GLU A 156 15.77 -12.95 15.02
C GLU A 156 16.71 -14.15 14.76
N GLU A 157 17.94 -13.90 14.31
CA GLU A 157 19.12 -14.79 14.12
C GLU A 157 19.57 -14.84 12.65
N THR A 158 20.82 -14.61 12.24
CA THR A 158 22.16 -14.33 12.82
C THR A 158 23.09 -14.13 11.58
N PRO A 159 24.44 -14.03 11.64
CA PRO A 159 25.33 -13.13 12.38
C PRO A 159 26.43 -12.49 11.49
N GLU A 160 27.32 -11.77 12.17
CA GLU A 160 28.56 -11.06 11.83
C GLU A 160 29.70 -11.82 11.10
N GLU A 161 30.60 -10.98 10.56
CA GLU A 161 32.07 -11.10 10.46
C GLU A 161 32.80 -11.81 9.29
N THR A 162 33.81 -11.07 8.83
CA THR A 162 34.93 -11.32 7.89
C THR A 162 35.93 -12.37 8.39
N PRO A 163 36.74 -12.99 7.50
CA PRO A 163 38.18 -12.64 7.41
C PRO A 163 38.74 -12.68 5.94
N ASP A 164 39.62 -11.75 5.53
CA ASP A 164 41.11 -11.83 5.50
C ASP A 164 41.66 -12.45 4.18
N GLU A 165 42.24 -11.64 3.29
CA GLU A 165 43.68 -11.50 2.99
C GLU A 165 44.26 -12.59 2.06
N ALA A 166 44.87 -12.14 0.95
CA ALA A 166 46.10 -12.65 0.31
C ALA A 166 46.03 -12.81 -1.22
N ALA A 167 46.91 -12.02 -1.87
CA ALA A 167 47.89 -12.46 -2.87
C ALA A 167 47.45 -12.75 -4.32
N GLU A 168 47.87 -11.85 -5.23
CA GLU A 168 48.80 -12.09 -6.38
C GLU A 168 48.41 -11.28 -7.63
N GLU A 169 49.18 -10.22 -7.90
CA GLU A 169 49.67 -9.94 -9.27
C GLU A 169 50.74 -11.01 -9.62
N PRO A 170 51.09 -11.31 -10.90
CA PRO A 170 51.10 -10.37 -12.03
C PRO A 170 50.81 -10.96 -13.43
N VAL A 171 51.03 -10.12 -14.44
CA VAL A 171 51.45 -10.37 -15.83
C VAL A 171 50.47 -10.90 -16.91
N ALA A 172 50.15 -9.95 -17.81
CA ALA A 172 50.57 -9.94 -19.23
C ALA A 172 49.65 -10.49 -20.33
N GLU A 173 49.53 -9.61 -21.33
CA GLU A 173 49.35 -9.79 -22.77
C GLU A 173 47.96 -10.17 -23.32
N GLU A 174 47.36 -9.14 -23.91
CA GLU A 174 46.40 -9.19 -24.99
C GLU A 174 46.76 -10.26 -26.02
N THR A 175 45.79 -11.12 -26.32
CA THR A 175 45.26 -11.32 -27.68
C THR A 175 44.19 -12.41 -27.61
N THR A 176 42.92 -12.05 -27.85
CA THR A 176 42.00 -12.78 -28.73
C THR A 176 40.67 -12.04 -28.79
N ASP A 177 40.32 -11.69 -30.02
CA ASP A 177 39.06 -11.08 -30.43
C ASP A 177 37.94 -12.13 -30.35
N SER A 178 37.02 -11.99 -29.39
CA SER A 178 35.64 -12.48 -29.45
C SER A 178 34.85 -12.13 -28.19
N ALA A 179 33.83 -11.29 -28.38
CA ALA A 179 32.51 -11.43 -27.78
C ALA A 179 32.46 -12.07 -26.38
N ALA A 180 32.70 -11.26 -25.37
CA ALA A 180 31.96 -11.37 -24.13
C ALA A 180 31.31 -10.01 -23.92
N ASP A 181 30.03 -9.92 -24.27
CA ASP A 181 29.10 -9.06 -23.55
C ASP A 181 29.19 -9.45 -22.07
N GLU A 182 30.19 -8.93 -21.35
CA GLU A 182 30.21 -9.00 -19.91
C GLU A 182 28.86 -8.45 -19.47
N ASP A 183 28.11 -9.20 -18.66
CA ASP A 183 26.77 -8.85 -18.21
C ASP A 183 26.80 -7.63 -17.26
N LEU A 184 27.27 -6.48 -17.74
CA LEU A 184 27.27 -5.18 -17.05
C LEU A 184 25.83 -4.71 -16.76
N THR A 185 24.85 -5.30 -17.45
CA THR A 185 23.42 -5.13 -17.19
C THR A 185 22.98 -5.75 -15.86
N SER A 186 23.67 -6.80 -15.40
CA SER A 186 23.39 -7.47 -14.12
C SER A 186 24.05 -6.79 -12.91
N LEU A 187 25.14 -6.04 -13.13
CA LEU A 187 25.84 -5.31 -12.08
C LEU A 187 25.03 -4.17 -11.49
N THR A 188 25.28 -3.88 -10.22
CA THR A 188 24.62 -2.77 -9.52
C THR A 188 25.24 -1.43 -9.93
N VAL A 189 24.47 -0.34 -9.78
CA VAL A 189 24.97 1.02 -10.09
C VAL A 189 26.19 1.40 -9.25
N ALA A 190 26.32 0.82 -8.04
CA ALA A 190 27.48 1.04 -7.17
C ALA A 190 28.75 0.43 -7.77
N GLU A 191 28.68 -0.82 -8.24
CA GLU A 191 29.80 -1.53 -8.90
C GLU A 191 30.17 -0.89 -10.24
N LEU A 192 29.18 -0.42 -11.01
CA LEU A 192 29.45 0.30 -12.25
C LEU A 192 30.18 1.63 -11.98
N LYS A 193 29.86 2.32 -10.88
CA LYS A 193 30.54 3.56 -10.49
C LYS A 193 31.94 3.33 -9.94
N THR A 194 32.18 2.25 -9.20
CA THR A 194 33.54 1.91 -8.74
C THR A 194 34.43 1.56 -9.92
N ARG A 195 33.92 0.79 -10.90
CA ARG A 195 34.62 0.49 -12.16
C ARG A 195 34.87 1.73 -13.03
N LEU A 196 33.92 2.66 -13.12
CA LEU A 196 34.15 3.93 -13.82
C LEU A 196 35.16 4.82 -13.08
N LYS A 197 35.15 4.81 -11.75
CA LYS A 197 36.11 5.57 -10.93
C LYS A 197 37.53 5.00 -11.04
N SER A 198 37.70 3.68 -11.08
CA SER A 198 39.00 3.04 -11.35
C SER A 198 39.47 3.28 -12.78
N ALA A 199 38.54 3.34 -13.75
CA ALA A 199 38.82 3.70 -15.14
C ALA A 199 39.00 5.22 -15.37
N GLY A 200 38.88 6.07 -14.33
CA GLY A 200 39.01 7.53 -14.44
C GLY A 200 37.92 8.22 -15.26
N LYS A 201 36.81 7.52 -15.54
CA LYS A 201 35.68 8.01 -16.33
C LYS A 201 34.60 8.62 -15.41
N PRO A 202 33.78 9.57 -15.92
CA PRO A 202 32.78 10.23 -15.09
C PRO A 202 31.68 9.27 -14.60
N VAL A 203 31.40 9.31 -13.29
CA VAL A 203 30.44 8.45 -12.56
C VAL A 203 28.98 8.96 -12.59
N SER A 204 28.71 9.98 -13.41
CA SER A 204 27.41 10.64 -13.49
C SER A 204 26.59 10.07 -14.65
N GLY A 205 25.36 9.65 -14.37
CA GLY A 205 24.42 9.18 -15.39
C GLY A 205 23.47 8.10 -14.89
N LYS A 206 22.60 7.65 -15.79
CA LYS A 206 21.75 6.46 -15.59
C LYS A 206 22.55 5.17 -15.76
N LYS A 207 22.04 4.04 -15.26
CA LYS A 207 22.70 2.72 -15.34
C LYS A 207 23.17 2.39 -16.76
N ASP A 208 22.33 2.62 -17.77
CA ASP A 208 22.64 2.35 -19.17
C ASP A 208 23.77 3.24 -19.72
N GLU A 209 23.85 4.50 -19.28
CA GLU A 209 24.92 5.43 -19.67
C GLU A 209 26.25 5.08 -18.99
N LEU A 210 26.21 4.50 -17.78
CA LEU A 210 27.39 3.99 -17.09
C LEU A 210 27.90 2.71 -17.76
N ILE A 211 26.97 1.84 -18.20
CA ILE A 211 27.29 0.61 -18.95
C ILE A 211 27.89 0.96 -20.31
N ALA A 212 27.23 1.84 -21.09
CA ALA A 212 27.73 2.26 -22.40
C ALA A 212 29.13 2.89 -22.32
N ARG A 213 29.41 3.67 -21.27
CA ARG A 213 30.72 4.28 -21.05
C ARG A 213 31.80 3.27 -20.59
N LEU A 214 31.41 2.13 -20.02
CA LEU A 214 32.31 1.02 -19.73
C LEU A 214 32.55 0.12 -20.96
N GLN A 215 31.62 0.12 -21.91
CA GLN A 215 31.73 -0.60 -23.19
C GLN A 215 32.48 0.19 -24.28
N GLU A 216 32.60 1.52 -24.14
CA GLU A 216 33.39 2.43 -24.99
C GLU A 216 34.86 2.51 -24.55
#